data_AF-A0AAU9WE47-F1
#
_entry.id   AF-A0AAU9WE47-F1
#
_cell.length_a   1.000
_cell.length_b   1.000
_cell.length_c   1.000
_cell.angle_alpha   90.00
_cell.angle_beta   90.00
_cell.angle_gamma   90.00
#
_symmetry.space_group_name_H-M   'P 1'
#
loop_
_entity.id
_entity.type
_entity.pdbx_description
1 polymer ?
#
loop_
_entity_poly.entity_id
_entity_poly.type
_entity_poly.pdbx_seq_one_letter_code
_entity_poly.pdbx_strand_id
1 'polypeptide(L)'
;MKLVYFLPELSIVVSIGSLLLISIDRLFAVVSPLKAKLKSKIDQHPKHVMTSDSAAEITGKAVAYIFIFLVSFFGNIFILVVICKNKQLRRSINYFVFNMAVSDLFNPSTVMTMKIVKVISGSESWKVDRPWLLANILCKLAYFFPDVSLVVSIGSLLLISIDRLIAVVFPLKAKLVSSKVRLISILSTWFVAIAVHAPYFYSFKLIPYENETYCKLNWGPAFDHLKTHNGFFTASFIAFILVPVVFLVIVYGIIAWTIRKKNNKSKERLSCRQNHRDHQLRKIVRL
;
A
#
# COMPACT_ATOMS: atom_id res chain seq x y z
N MET A 1 -2.53 -22.49 14.77
CA MET A 1 -1.35 -21.62 14.96
C MET A 1 -0.67 -21.18 13.65
N LYS A 2 -0.63 -22.00 12.59
CA LYS A 2 -0.02 -21.64 11.29
C LYS A 2 -0.75 -20.51 10.51
N LEU A 3 -2.08 -20.39 10.65
CA LEU A 3 -2.87 -19.33 9.98
C LEU A 3 -2.49 -17.89 10.43
N VAL A 4 -2.01 -17.72 11.66
CA VAL A 4 -1.69 -16.39 12.25
C VAL A 4 -0.44 -15.77 11.63
N TYR A 5 0.46 -16.61 11.09
CA TYR A 5 1.69 -16.16 10.42
C TYR A 5 1.46 -15.86 8.94
N PHE A 6 0.50 -16.53 8.30
CA PHE A 6 0.16 -16.32 6.89
C PHE A 6 -0.73 -15.10 6.63
N LEU A 7 -1.58 -14.72 7.59
CA LEU A 7 -2.51 -13.58 7.43
C LEU A 7 -1.82 -12.23 7.17
N PRO A 8 -0.74 -11.86 7.89
CA PRO A 8 0.04 -10.66 7.56
C PRO A 8 0.66 -10.75 6.17
N GLU A 9 1.23 -11.90 5.78
CA GLU A 9 1.88 -12.09 4.47
C GLU A 9 0.89 -12.02 3.31
N LEU A 10 -0.33 -12.57 3.49
CA LEU A 10 -1.39 -12.48 2.49
C LEU A 10 -1.94 -11.05 2.35
N SER A 11 -2.12 -10.34 3.47
CA SER A 11 -2.52 -8.92 3.46
C SER A 11 -1.42 -8.03 2.88
N ILE A 12 -0.15 -8.32 3.18
CA ILE A 12 1.03 -7.69 2.60
C ILE A 12 1.02 -7.86 1.08
N VAL A 13 0.85 -9.08 0.57
CA VAL A 13 0.88 -9.35 -0.88
C VAL A 13 -0.32 -8.72 -1.60
N VAL A 14 -1.51 -8.75 -1.00
CA VAL A 14 -2.72 -8.16 -1.60
C VAL A 14 -2.65 -6.63 -1.59
N SER A 15 -2.27 -5.99 -0.48
CA SER A 15 -2.16 -4.54 -0.40
C SER A 15 -0.96 -4.01 -1.19
N ILE A 16 0.22 -4.62 -1.09
CA ILE A 16 1.40 -4.22 -1.88
C ILE A 16 1.18 -4.47 -3.37
N GLY A 17 0.57 -5.59 -3.77
CA GLY A 17 0.27 -5.88 -5.17
C GLY A 17 -0.70 -4.87 -5.78
N SER A 18 -1.77 -4.54 -5.05
CA SER A 18 -2.77 -3.56 -5.50
C SER A 18 -2.20 -2.13 -5.54
N LEU A 19 -1.42 -1.75 -4.53
CA LEU A 19 -0.81 -0.42 -4.41
C LEU A 19 0.37 -0.22 -5.37
N LEU A 20 1.18 -1.25 -5.65
CA LEU A 20 2.21 -1.23 -6.68
C LEU A 20 1.59 -1.13 -8.06
N LEU A 21 0.52 -1.86 -8.37
CA LEU A 21 -0.16 -1.75 -9.67
C LEU A 21 -0.75 -0.34 -9.90
N ILE A 22 -1.40 0.25 -8.89
CA ILE A 22 -1.94 1.63 -8.97
C ILE A 22 -0.82 2.66 -9.07
N SER A 23 0.28 2.48 -8.32
CA SER A 23 1.44 3.37 -8.37
C SER A 23 2.18 3.23 -9.71
N ILE A 24 2.26 2.02 -10.28
CA ILE A 24 2.84 1.74 -11.59
C ILE A 24 1.98 2.37 -12.69
N ASP A 25 0.65 2.32 -12.62
CA ASP A 25 -0.23 3.02 -13.56
C ASP A 25 -0.06 4.55 -13.49
N ARG A 26 0.08 5.11 -12.28
CA ARG A 26 0.39 6.54 -12.10
C ARG A 26 1.81 6.89 -12.56
N LEU A 27 2.78 6.01 -12.32
CA LEU A 27 4.15 6.15 -12.81
C LEU A 27 4.18 6.07 -14.33
N PHE A 28 3.41 5.16 -14.94
CA PHE A 28 3.20 5.10 -16.38
C PHE A 28 2.56 6.40 -16.88
N ALA A 29 1.53 6.94 -16.22
CA ALA A 29 0.95 8.23 -16.59
C ALA A 29 1.94 9.41 -16.48
N VAL A 30 2.88 9.36 -15.52
CA VAL A 30 3.98 10.35 -15.36
C VAL A 30 5.11 10.14 -16.37
N VAL A 31 5.38 8.90 -16.77
CA VAL A 31 6.39 8.56 -17.79
C VAL A 31 5.82 8.65 -19.21
N SER A 32 4.49 8.63 -19.39
CA SER A 32 3.78 8.83 -20.66
C SER A 32 4.21 10.09 -21.41
N PRO A 33 4.34 11.28 -20.78
CA PRO A 33 4.90 12.44 -21.46
C PRO A 33 6.37 12.25 -21.86
N LEU A 34 7.16 11.44 -21.13
CA LEU A 34 8.53 11.07 -21.53
C LEU A 34 8.54 10.09 -22.72
N LYS A 35 7.60 9.13 -22.74
CA LYS A 35 7.37 8.17 -23.83
C LYS A 35 6.89 8.89 -25.10
N ALA A 36 6.00 9.87 -24.95
CA ALA A 36 5.53 10.75 -26.02
C ALA A 36 6.67 11.63 -26.57
N LYS A 37 7.55 12.13 -25.70
CA LYS A 37 8.73 12.94 -26.07
C LYS A 37 9.86 12.11 -26.68
N LEU A 38 9.93 10.81 -26.37
CA LEU A 38 10.86 9.86 -27.01
C LEU A 38 10.31 9.40 -28.38
N LYS A 39 9.00 9.15 -28.48
CA LYS A 39 8.29 8.85 -29.73
C LYS A 39 8.34 10.02 -30.71
N SER A 40 8.19 11.26 -30.23
CA SER A 40 8.30 12.47 -31.07
C SER A 40 9.72 12.72 -31.60
N LYS A 41 10.74 12.08 -31.01
CA LYS A 41 12.14 12.15 -31.47
C LYS A 41 12.51 11.02 -32.43
N ILE A 42 11.70 9.96 -32.51
CA ILE A 42 11.94 8.78 -33.35
C ILE A 42 11.19 8.88 -34.70
N ASP A 43 10.06 9.59 -34.77
CA ASP A 43 9.26 9.71 -36.00
C ASP A 43 9.43 11.08 -36.69
N GLN A 44 10.50 11.25 -37.47
CA GLN A 44 10.59 12.29 -38.52
C GLN A 44 9.84 11.82 -39.78
N HIS A 45 8.51 11.71 -39.73
CA HIS A 45 7.61 11.82 -40.89
C HIS A 45 6.14 11.83 -40.43
N PRO A 46 5.28 12.73 -40.96
CA PRO A 46 3.97 12.96 -40.39
C PRO A 46 2.95 11.96 -40.95
N LYS A 47 2.47 11.06 -40.09
CA LYS A 47 1.11 10.50 -40.23
C LYS A 47 0.37 10.80 -38.94
N HIS A 48 -0.78 11.46 -39.07
CA HIS A 48 -1.76 11.64 -38.01
C HIS A 48 -2.13 10.26 -37.43
N VAL A 49 -1.43 9.84 -36.38
CA VAL A 49 -1.87 8.75 -35.52
C VAL A 49 -2.31 9.40 -34.22
N MET A 50 -3.59 9.75 -34.19
CA MET A 50 -4.31 9.84 -32.92
C MET A 50 -4.19 8.46 -32.28
N THR A 51 -3.40 8.34 -31.21
CA THR A 51 -3.32 7.11 -30.42
C THR A 51 -4.66 6.91 -29.72
N SER A 52 -5.61 6.33 -30.44
CA SER A 52 -6.84 5.78 -29.88
C SER A 52 -6.43 4.47 -29.22
N ASP A 53 -6.45 4.41 -27.88
CA ASP A 53 -6.35 3.14 -27.15
C ASP A 53 -7.38 2.19 -27.78
N SER A 54 -6.93 1.02 -28.26
CA SER A 54 -7.84 0.07 -28.91
C SER A 54 -8.98 -0.29 -27.95
N ALA A 55 -10.21 -0.47 -28.44
CA ALA A 55 -11.36 -0.81 -27.59
C ALA A 55 -11.07 -2.03 -26.68
N ALA A 56 -10.28 -2.98 -27.18
CA ALA A 56 -9.79 -4.13 -26.41
C ALA A 56 -8.90 -3.74 -25.21
N GLU A 57 -8.07 -2.71 -25.34
CA GLU A 57 -7.22 -2.19 -24.26
C GLU A 57 -8.05 -1.50 -23.18
N ILE A 58 -9.05 -0.70 -23.57
CA ILE A 58 -9.97 -0.04 -22.64
C ILE A 58 -10.79 -1.08 -21.87
N THR A 59 -11.38 -2.05 -22.57
CA THR A 59 -12.13 -3.15 -21.96
C THR A 59 -11.24 -3.99 -21.04
N GLY A 60 -10.00 -4.30 -21.46
CA GLY A 60 -9.04 -5.02 -20.63
C GLY A 60 -8.69 -4.30 -19.33
N LYS A 61 -8.37 -2.99 -19.41
CA LYS A 61 -8.10 -2.14 -18.23
C LYS A 61 -9.31 -2.09 -17.30
N ALA A 62 -10.52 -1.92 -17.85
CA ALA A 62 -11.75 -1.85 -17.07
C ALA A 62 -12.02 -3.13 -16.28
N VAL A 63 -11.92 -4.30 -16.93
CA VAL A 63 -12.10 -5.61 -16.30
C VAL A 63 -11.06 -5.84 -15.21
N ALA A 64 -9.79 -5.51 -15.49
CA ALA A 64 -8.72 -5.62 -14.50
C ALA A 64 -8.98 -4.74 -13.27
N TYR A 65 -9.40 -3.49 -13.47
CA TYR A 65 -9.72 -2.59 -12.35
C TYR A 65 -10.91 -3.10 -11.54
N ILE A 66 -11.99 -3.55 -12.17
CA ILE A 66 -13.14 -4.12 -11.46
C ILE A 66 -12.71 -5.35 -10.65
N PHE A 67 -11.90 -6.23 -11.23
CA PHE A 67 -11.40 -7.40 -10.52
C PHE A 67 -10.54 -7.03 -9.30
N ILE A 68 -9.59 -6.10 -9.47
CA ILE A 68 -8.74 -5.59 -8.38
C ILE A 68 -9.60 -4.94 -7.28
N PHE A 69 -10.62 -4.18 -7.66
CA PHE A 69 -11.56 -3.57 -6.73
C PHE A 69 -12.24 -4.63 -5.86
N LEU A 70 -12.84 -5.64 -6.48
CA LEU A 70 -13.57 -6.69 -5.77
C LEU A 70 -12.64 -7.45 -4.82
N VAL A 71 -11.48 -7.89 -5.31
CA VAL A 71 -10.50 -8.63 -4.51
C VAL A 71 -10.00 -7.78 -3.34
N SER A 72 -9.64 -6.52 -3.58
CA SER A 72 -9.12 -5.62 -2.54
C SER A 72 -10.20 -5.29 -1.51
N PHE A 73 -11.42 -4.96 -1.94
CA PHE A 73 -12.50 -4.56 -1.04
C PHE A 73 -12.98 -5.74 -0.19
N PHE A 74 -13.39 -6.83 -0.82
CA PHE A 74 -13.87 -8.01 -0.11
C PHE A 74 -12.76 -8.71 0.67
N GLY A 75 -11.52 -8.71 0.17
CA GLY A 75 -10.35 -9.24 0.88
C GLY A 75 -10.09 -8.51 2.19
N ASN A 76 -10.08 -7.17 2.18
CA ASN A 76 -9.88 -6.38 3.40
C ASN A 76 -11.06 -6.50 4.38
N ILE A 77 -12.31 -6.55 3.89
CA ILE A 77 -13.47 -6.84 4.75
C ILE A 77 -13.35 -8.22 5.39
N PHE A 78 -12.98 -9.24 4.62
CA PHE A 78 -12.80 -10.59 5.12
C PHE A 78 -11.74 -10.63 6.22
N ILE A 79 -10.60 -9.96 6.01
CA ILE A 79 -9.58 -9.80 7.05
C ILE A 79 -10.20 -9.20 8.31
N LEU A 80 -10.90 -8.06 8.22
CA LEU A 80 -11.55 -7.43 9.38
C LEU A 80 -12.53 -8.38 10.09
N VAL A 81 -13.36 -9.13 9.35
CA VAL A 81 -14.31 -10.09 9.92
C VAL A 81 -13.58 -11.23 10.66
N VAL A 82 -12.54 -11.81 10.07
CA VAL A 82 -11.74 -12.88 10.67
C VAL A 82 -11.06 -12.39 11.95
N ILE A 83 -10.54 -11.17 11.93
CA ILE A 83 -9.95 -10.49 13.09
C ILE A 83 -10.99 -10.31 14.21
N CYS A 84 -12.17 -9.80 13.86
CA CYS A 84 -13.24 -9.52 14.81
C CYS A 84 -13.83 -10.80 15.42
N LYS A 85 -14.02 -11.87 14.64
CA LYS A 85 -14.63 -13.11 15.15
C LYS A 85 -13.70 -13.93 16.06
N ASN A 86 -12.39 -13.89 15.84
CA ASN A 86 -11.44 -14.71 16.58
C ASN A 86 -10.81 -13.96 17.78
N LYS A 87 -11.32 -14.19 19.00
CA LYS A 87 -10.79 -13.55 20.23
C LYS A 87 -9.29 -13.80 20.47
N GLN A 88 -8.78 -14.99 20.11
CA GLN A 88 -7.36 -15.34 20.24
C GLN A 88 -6.51 -14.56 19.22
N LEU A 89 -7.01 -14.40 17.99
CA LEU A 89 -6.42 -13.51 17.02
C LEU A 89 -6.50 -12.07 17.51
N ARG A 90 -7.59 -11.58 18.09
CA ARG A 90 -7.69 -10.19 18.60
C ARG A 90 -6.62 -9.83 19.65
N ARG A 91 -6.15 -10.80 20.44
CA ARG A 91 -5.03 -10.64 21.38
C ARG A 91 -3.64 -10.66 20.71
N SER A 92 -3.51 -11.32 19.54
CA SER A 92 -2.24 -11.47 18.78
C SER A 92 -2.14 -10.61 17.51
N ILE A 93 -3.27 -10.17 16.97
CA ILE A 93 -3.40 -9.24 15.87
C ILE A 93 -2.84 -7.95 16.39
N ASN A 94 -1.75 -7.57 15.77
CA ASN A 94 -1.21 -6.27 16.01
C ASN A 94 -2.28 -5.27 15.56
N TYR A 95 -2.60 -4.29 16.40
CA TYR A 95 -3.54 -3.21 16.07
C TYR A 95 -3.19 -2.57 14.70
N PHE A 96 -1.93 -2.67 14.27
CA PHE A 96 -1.44 -2.28 12.95
C PHE A 96 -2.05 -3.05 11.77
N VAL A 97 -2.29 -4.37 11.86
CA VAL A 97 -2.92 -5.15 10.77
C VAL A 97 -4.38 -4.73 10.61
N PHE A 98 -5.07 -4.49 11.72
CA PHE A 98 -6.42 -3.95 11.68
C PHE A 98 -6.44 -2.54 11.09
N ASN A 99 -5.51 -1.67 11.51
CA ASN A 99 -5.38 -0.32 10.97
C ASN A 99 -5.14 -0.32 9.44
N MET A 100 -4.25 -1.18 8.97
CA MET A 100 -3.95 -1.36 7.56
C MET A 100 -5.17 -1.83 6.76
N ALA A 101 -5.89 -2.84 7.26
CA ALA A 101 -7.11 -3.31 6.60
C ALA A 101 -8.22 -2.24 6.55
N VAL A 102 -8.30 -1.37 7.58
CA VAL A 102 -9.22 -0.22 7.57
C VAL A 102 -8.80 0.83 6.54
N SER A 103 -7.51 1.19 6.48
CA SER A 103 -7.02 2.15 5.49
C SER A 103 -7.22 1.65 4.07
N ASP A 104 -6.98 0.37 3.81
CA ASP A 104 -7.10 -0.24 2.49
C ASP A 104 -8.55 -0.32 1.95
N LEU A 105 -9.57 -0.03 2.77
CA LEU A 105 -10.96 0.10 2.29
C LEU A 105 -11.23 1.44 1.60
N PHE A 106 -10.51 2.51 1.96
CA PHE A 106 -10.74 3.84 1.40
C PHE A 106 -10.35 3.92 -0.08
N ASN A 107 -9.23 3.30 -0.45
CA ASN A 107 -8.70 3.29 -1.82
C ASN A 107 -9.70 2.71 -2.87
N PRO A 108 -10.19 1.47 -2.74
CA PRO A 108 -11.19 0.91 -3.67
C PRO A 108 -12.49 1.71 -3.65
N SER A 109 -12.97 2.13 -2.48
CA SER A 109 -14.25 2.86 -2.36
C SER A 109 -14.26 4.20 -3.11
N THR A 110 -13.11 4.87 -3.22
CA THR A 110 -13.00 6.21 -3.81
C THR A 110 -12.44 6.18 -5.23
N VAL A 111 -11.30 5.50 -5.48
CA VAL A 111 -10.65 5.49 -6.81
C VAL A 111 -11.47 4.70 -7.82
N MET A 112 -11.96 3.52 -7.44
CA MET A 112 -12.60 2.61 -8.40
C MET A 112 -13.98 3.10 -8.76
N THR A 113 -14.74 3.66 -7.82
CA THR A 113 -16.03 4.29 -8.13
C THR A 113 -15.86 5.41 -9.17
N MET A 114 -14.81 6.24 -9.07
CA MET A 114 -14.56 7.29 -10.07
C MET A 114 -14.03 6.76 -11.39
N LYS A 115 -13.13 5.76 -11.38
CA LYS A 115 -12.60 5.14 -12.60
C LYS A 115 -13.71 4.39 -13.36
N ILE A 116 -14.57 3.66 -12.66
CA ILE A 116 -15.71 2.94 -13.23
C ILE A 116 -16.71 3.93 -13.82
N VAL A 117 -17.02 5.03 -13.12
CA VAL A 117 -17.87 6.10 -13.68
C VAL A 117 -17.23 6.71 -14.93
N LYS A 118 -15.92 7.03 -14.92
CA LYS A 118 -15.21 7.54 -16.11
C LYS A 118 -15.25 6.57 -17.30
N VAL A 119 -15.04 5.28 -17.06
CA VAL A 119 -15.04 4.24 -18.11
C VAL A 119 -16.45 4.01 -18.67
N ILE A 120 -17.47 3.97 -17.81
CA ILE A 120 -18.86 3.70 -18.22
C ILE A 120 -19.48 4.95 -18.89
N SER A 121 -19.16 6.15 -18.41
CA SER A 121 -19.68 7.40 -19.00
C SER A 121 -18.93 7.87 -20.25
N GLY A 122 -17.78 7.26 -20.58
CA GLY A 122 -17.03 7.56 -21.80
C GLY A 122 -16.44 8.97 -21.87
N SER A 123 -16.47 9.74 -20.77
CA SER A 123 -15.95 11.10 -20.67
C SER A 123 -15.15 11.27 -19.37
N GLU A 124 -14.10 12.11 -19.43
CA GLU A 124 -13.36 12.60 -18.26
C GLU A 124 -14.22 13.51 -17.35
N SER A 125 -15.45 13.84 -17.77
CA SER A 125 -16.33 14.81 -17.10
C SER A 125 -17.17 14.22 -15.98
N TRP A 126 -17.20 14.95 -14.87
CA TRP A 126 -18.20 14.73 -13.83
C TRP A 126 -19.35 15.69 -14.09
N LYS A 127 -20.39 15.22 -14.79
CA LYS A 127 -21.65 15.96 -14.95
C LYS A 127 -22.39 15.95 -13.62
N VAL A 128 -22.07 16.90 -12.74
CA VAL A 128 -22.82 17.14 -11.51
C VAL A 128 -23.66 18.39 -11.71
N ASP A 129 -24.90 18.21 -12.15
CA ASP A 129 -25.93 19.25 -12.10
C ASP A 129 -26.36 19.48 -10.66
N ARG A 130 -25.54 20.26 -9.93
CA ARG A 130 -25.71 20.73 -8.55
C ARG A 130 -25.76 19.65 -7.45
N PRO A 131 -25.21 19.95 -6.24
CA PRO A 131 -24.54 21.19 -5.84
C PRO A 131 -23.03 21.21 -6.14
N TRP A 132 -22.56 22.30 -6.74
CA TRP A 132 -21.14 22.53 -7.11
C TRP A 132 -20.17 22.37 -5.93
N LEU A 133 -20.62 22.72 -4.71
CA LEU A 133 -19.86 22.53 -3.48
C LEU A 133 -19.55 21.04 -3.21
N LEU A 134 -20.54 20.16 -3.38
CA LEU A 134 -20.37 18.72 -3.17
C LEU A 134 -19.42 18.15 -4.22
N ALA A 135 -19.55 18.55 -5.49
CA ALA A 135 -18.65 18.12 -6.56
C ALA A 135 -17.19 18.53 -6.28
N ASN A 136 -16.96 19.75 -5.77
CA ASN A 136 -15.62 20.22 -5.43
C ASN A 136 -15.03 19.50 -4.22
N ILE A 137 -15.84 19.22 -3.19
CA ILE A 137 -15.40 18.43 -2.02
C ILE A 137 -15.04 17.01 -2.46
N LEU A 138 -15.92 16.36 -3.23
CA LEU A 138 -15.69 15.01 -3.74
C LEU A 138 -14.45 14.95 -4.66
N CYS A 139 -14.25 15.95 -5.53
CA CYS A 139 -13.05 16.09 -6.36
C CYS A 139 -11.78 16.04 -5.52
N LYS A 140 -11.71 16.76 -4.39
CA LYS A 140 -10.53 16.74 -3.51
C LYS A 140 -10.38 15.42 -2.76
N LEU A 141 -11.48 14.93 -2.17
CA LEU A 141 -11.49 13.70 -1.38
C LEU A 141 -11.16 12.46 -2.22
N ALA A 142 -11.53 12.48 -3.52
CA ALA A 142 -11.23 11.45 -4.50
C ALA A 142 -9.77 11.05 -4.56
N TYR A 143 -8.88 12.04 -4.47
CA TYR A 143 -7.44 11.86 -4.59
C TYR A 143 -6.77 11.87 -3.23
N PHE A 144 -7.34 12.57 -2.25
CA PHE A 144 -6.82 12.62 -0.89
C PHE A 144 -6.90 11.27 -0.17
N PHE A 145 -8.08 10.63 -0.13
CA PHE A 145 -8.24 9.38 0.63
C PHE A 145 -7.39 8.21 0.14
N PRO A 146 -7.23 7.98 -1.18
CA PRO A 146 -6.36 6.90 -1.68
C PRO A 146 -4.90 7.08 -1.28
N ASP A 147 -4.38 8.29 -1.38
CA ASP A 147 -2.97 8.55 -1.11
C ASP A 147 -2.70 8.56 0.41
N VAL A 148 -3.65 9.07 1.22
CA VAL A 148 -3.62 8.91 2.68
C VAL A 148 -3.66 7.44 3.07
N SER A 149 -4.56 6.67 2.46
CA SER A 149 -4.68 5.22 2.67
C SER A 149 -3.35 4.51 2.39
N LEU A 150 -2.70 4.81 1.27
CA LEU A 150 -1.38 4.29 0.91
C LEU A 150 -0.33 4.57 1.99
N VAL A 151 -0.20 5.83 2.44
CA VAL A 151 0.79 6.20 3.46
C VAL A 151 0.49 5.50 4.81
N VAL A 152 -0.78 5.43 5.22
CA VAL A 152 -1.19 4.73 6.46
C VAL A 152 -0.90 3.23 6.37
N SER A 153 -1.17 2.60 5.23
CA SER A 153 -0.91 1.17 5.02
C SER A 153 0.59 0.88 5.05
N ILE A 154 1.42 1.69 4.38
CA ILE A 154 2.88 1.54 4.42
C ILE A 154 3.43 1.78 5.82
N GLY A 155 2.98 2.82 6.52
CA GLY A 155 3.34 3.07 7.91
C GLY A 155 2.98 1.89 8.82
N SER A 156 1.80 1.29 8.62
CA SER A 156 1.36 0.10 9.35
C SER A 156 2.25 -1.11 9.06
N LEU A 157 2.68 -1.30 7.80
CA LEU A 157 3.62 -2.37 7.41
C LEU A 157 4.98 -2.23 8.08
N LEU A 158 5.51 -1.01 8.15
CA LEU A 158 6.76 -0.73 8.85
C LEU A 158 6.63 -1.05 10.34
N LEU A 159 5.53 -0.64 10.97
CA LEU A 159 5.25 -0.94 12.38
C LEU A 159 5.10 -2.44 12.65
N ILE A 160 4.42 -3.18 11.75
CA ILE A 160 4.33 -4.65 11.83
C ILE A 160 5.73 -5.26 11.74
N SER A 161 6.55 -4.80 10.80
CA SER A 161 7.90 -5.32 10.59
C SER A 161 8.81 -5.07 11.79
N ILE A 162 8.73 -3.87 12.39
CA ILE A 162 9.45 -3.51 13.63
C ILE A 162 8.99 -4.38 14.79
N ASP A 163 7.67 -4.57 14.99
CA ASP A 163 7.15 -5.44 16.05
C ASP A 163 7.66 -6.87 15.90
N ARG A 164 7.69 -7.39 14.67
CA ARG A 164 8.25 -8.72 14.36
C ARG A 164 9.75 -8.78 14.62
N LEU A 165 10.50 -7.76 14.22
CA LEU A 165 11.93 -7.67 14.49
C LEU A 165 12.22 -7.71 16.00
N ILE A 166 11.49 -6.91 16.79
CA ILE A 166 11.62 -6.87 18.24
C ILE A 166 11.26 -8.23 18.86
N ALA A 167 10.16 -8.87 18.41
CA ALA A 167 9.78 -10.19 18.90
C ALA A 167 10.82 -11.28 18.61
N VAL A 168 11.43 -11.25 17.43
CA VAL A 168 12.41 -12.26 17.00
C VAL A 168 13.78 -12.02 17.61
N VAL A 169 14.25 -10.77 17.67
CA VAL A 169 15.61 -10.43 18.11
C VAL A 169 15.66 -10.20 19.63
N PHE A 170 14.65 -9.53 20.19
CA PHE A 170 14.60 -9.10 21.60
C PHE A 170 13.29 -9.57 22.30
N PRO A 171 13.09 -10.89 22.48
CA PRO A 171 11.82 -11.46 22.97
C PRO A 171 11.39 -10.91 24.35
N LEU A 172 12.34 -10.52 25.20
CA LEU A 172 12.04 -9.93 26.51
C LEU A 172 11.50 -8.49 26.41
N LYS A 173 11.97 -7.71 25.43
CA LYS A 173 11.49 -6.34 25.19
C LYS A 173 10.12 -6.31 24.49
N ALA A 174 9.80 -7.34 23.71
CA ALA A 174 8.50 -7.45 23.03
C ALA A 174 7.31 -7.47 24.01
N LYS A 175 7.49 -8.01 25.21
CA LYS A 175 6.45 -8.05 26.26
C LYS A 175 6.16 -6.69 26.90
N LEU A 176 7.07 -5.72 26.74
CA LEU A 176 6.98 -4.38 27.35
C LEU A 176 6.29 -3.33 26.46
N VAL A 177 6.03 -3.64 25.19
CA VAL A 177 5.33 -2.71 24.29
C VAL A 177 3.86 -2.63 24.70
N SER A 178 3.51 -1.52 25.36
CA SER A 178 2.14 -1.26 25.83
C SER A 178 1.18 -0.96 24.68
N SER A 179 -0.10 -1.29 24.85
CA SER A 179 -1.19 -0.94 23.92
C SER A 179 -1.27 0.58 23.67
N LYS A 180 -0.88 1.41 24.63
CA LYS A 180 -0.82 2.88 24.46
C LYS A 180 0.18 3.29 23.38
N VAL A 181 1.37 2.70 23.38
CA VAL A 181 2.42 2.98 22.37
C VAL A 181 1.95 2.57 20.98
N ARG A 182 1.27 1.42 20.87
CA ARG A 182 0.69 0.95 19.61
C ARG A 182 -0.39 1.89 19.09
N LEU A 183 -1.28 2.38 19.96
CA LEU A 183 -2.31 3.35 19.58
C LEU A 183 -1.70 4.67 19.11
N ILE A 184 -0.73 5.21 19.86
CA ILE A 184 -0.02 6.44 19.47
C ILE A 184 0.67 6.27 18.11
N SER A 185 1.30 5.11 17.88
CA SER A 185 1.94 4.81 16.59
C SER A 185 0.93 4.72 15.44
N ILE A 186 -0.28 4.23 15.68
CA ILE A 186 -1.35 4.25 14.67
C ILE A 186 -1.78 5.68 14.38
N LEU A 187 -2.08 6.45 15.41
CA LEU A 187 -2.50 7.85 15.24
C LEU A 187 -1.45 8.69 14.52
N SER A 188 -0.16 8.42 14.76
CA SER A 188 0.92 9.11 14.05
C SER A 188 0.94 8.77 12.55
N THR A 189 0.64 7.52 12.14
CA THR A 189 0.55 7.19 10.71
C THR A 189 -0.53 7.99 9.99
N TRP A 190 -1.71 8.14 10.61
CA TRP A 190 -2.79 8.96 10.08
C TRP A 190 -2.41 10.43 10.03
N PHE A 191 -1.82 10.95 11.10
CA PHE A 191 -1.39 12.34 11.17
C PHE A 191 -0.37 12.67 10.06
N VAL A 192 0.66 11.84 9.90
CA VAL A 192 1.68 12.00 8.85
C VAL A 192 1.05 11.94 7.46
N ALA A 193 0.20 10.95 7.20
CA ALA A 193 -0.47 10.79 5.92
C ALA A 193 -1.33 12.01 5.57
N ILE A 194 -2.15 12.47 6.52
CA ILE A 194 -3.00 13.66 6.35
C ILE A 194 -2.15 14.91 6.14
N ALA A 195 -1.08 15.09 6.92
CA ALA A 195 -0.22 16.27 6.83
C ALA A 195 0.49 16.36 5.46
N VAL A 196 1.00 15.24 4.95
CA VAL A 196 1.67 15.15 3.63
C VAL A 196 0.72 15.46 2.49
N HIS A 197 -0.53 14.97 2.57
CA HIS A 197 -1.53 15.15 1.52
C HIS A 197 -2.47 16.33 1.75
N ALA A 198 -2.34 17.07 2.84
CA ALA A 198 -3.09 18.31 3.10
C ALA A 198 -3.03 19.31 1.93
N PRO A 199 -1.89 19.48 1.21
CA PRO A 199 -1.85 20.36 0.05
C PRO A 199 -2.86 20.01 -1.06
N TYR A 200 -3.41 18.79 -1.10
CA TYR A 200 -4.43 18.39 -2.07
C TYR A 200 -5.70 19.22 -1.96
N PHE A 201 -6.02 19.72 -0.75
CA PHE A 201 -7.18 20.59 -0.55
C PHE A 201 -7.01 21.96 -1.24
N TYR A 202 -5.77 22.36 -1.53
CA TYR A 202 -5.46 23.54 -2.32
C TYR A 202 -5.28 23.20 -3.81
N SER A 203 -4.55 22.13 -4.11
CA SER A 203 -4.09 21.84 -5.47
C SER A 203 -5.13 21.13 -6.34
N PHE A 204 -6.03 20.30 -5.80
CA PHE A 204 -7.13 19.75 -6.60
C PHE A 204 -8.25 20.76 -6.75
N LYS A 205 -8.59 21.07 -8.00
CA LYS A 205 -9.59 22.07 -8.37
C LYS A 205 -10.56 21.51 -9.38
N LEU A 206 -11.83 21.86 -9.20
CA LEU A 206 -12.86 21.64 -10.20
C LEU A 206 -12.82 22.78 -11.21
N ILE A 207 -12.44 22.48 -12.45
CA ILE A 207 -12.27 23.46 -13.54
C ILE A 207 -13.38 23.23 -14.56
N PRO A 208 -14.26 24.23 -14.81
CA PRO A 208 -15.22 24.18 -15.91
C PRO A 208 -14.48 24.39 -17.24
N TYR A 209 -14.78 23.56 -18.24
CA TYR A 209 -14.27 23.70 -19.60
C TYR A 209 -15.39 23.33 -20.58
N GLU A 210 -15.77 24.30 -21.41
CA GLU A 210 -16.95 24.22 -22.28
C GLU A 210 -18.22 23.83 -21.49
N ASN A 211 -18.82 22.68 -21.79
CA ASN A 211 -20.03 22.15 -21.13
C ASN A 211 -19.73 21.06 -20.10
N GLU A 212 -18.45 20.88 -19.74
CA GLU A 212 -18.01 19.81 -18.85
C GLU A 212 -17.16 20.32 -17.69
N THR A 213 -17.22 19.64 -16.55
CA THR A 213 -16.41 19.96 -15.37
C THR A 213 -15.38 18.88 -15.11
N TYR A 214 -14.12 19.29 -14.98
CA TYR A 214 -12.99 18.38 -14.76
C TYR A 214 -12.32 18.65 -13.43
N CYS A 215 -12.07 17.59 -12.67
CA CYS A 215 -11.24 17.66 -11.47
C CYS A 215 -9.77 17.49 -11.86
N LYS A 216 -9.00 18.59 -11.79
CA LYS A 216 -7.58 18.61 -12.18
C LYS A 216 -6.70 19.10 -11.04
N LEU A 217 -5.50 18.55 -10.99
CA LEU A 217 -4.44 19.00 -10.10
C LEU A 217 -3.79 20.26 -10.68
N ASN A 218 -3.81 21.36 -9.94
CA ASN A 218 -3.19 22.63 -10.32
C ASN A 218 -2.66 23.37 -9.08
N TRP A 219 -1.35 23.63 -9.05
CA TRP A 219 -0.67 24.31 -7.94
C TRP A 219 -0.63 25.84 -8.09
N GLY A 220 -1.01 26.37 -9.25
CA GLY A 220 -1.10 27.82 -9.47
C GLY A 220 -2.34 28.44 -8.81
N PRO A 221 -2.34 29.75 -8.53
CA PRO A 221 -1.27 30.70 -8.81
C PRO A 221 -0.18 30.79 -7.72
N ALA A 222 -0.36 30.17 -6.55
CA ALA A 222 0.60 30.33 -5.45
C ALA A 222 1.96 29.66 -5.73
N PHE A 223 2.00 28.65 -6.59
CA PHE A 223 3.21 27.92 -6.94
C PHE A 223 3.31 27.61 -8.43
N ASP A 224 4.54 27.42 -8.93
CA ASP A 224 4.81 26.89 -10.27
C ASP A 224 4.32 25.44 -10.38
N HIS A 225 3.32 25.20 -11.25
CA HIS A 225 2.68 23.90 -11.33
C HIS A 225 3.65 22.78 -11.68
N LEU A 226 4.50 22.95 -12.70
CA LEU A 226 5.36 21.89 -13.19
C LEU A 226 6.45 21.53 -12.19
N LYS A 227 7.13 22.54 -11.63
CA LYS A 227 8.20 22.35 -10.65
C LYS A 227 7.67 21.75 -9.35
N THR A 228 6.60 22.32 -8.80
CA THR A 228 6.02 21.84 -7.53
C THR A 228 5.40 20.46 -7.69
N HIS A 229 4.70 20.20 -8.79
CA HIS A 229 4.14 18.87 -9.06
C HIS A 229 5.22 17.80 -9.10
N ASN A 230 6.27 18.01 -9.91
CA ASN A 230 7.33 17.03 -10.07
C ASN A 230 8.12 16.86 -8.77
N GLY A 231 8.45 17.96 -8.09
CA GLY A 231 9.14 17.91 -6.79
C GLY A 231 8.32 17.15 -5.73
N PHE A 232 7.04 17.48 -5.58
CA PHE A 232 6.15 16.82 -4.62
C PHE A 232 5.97 15.33 -4.92
N PHE A 233 5.73 14.97 -6.18
CA PHE A 233 5.53 13.58 -6.59
C PHE A 233 6.81 12.75 -6.41
N THR A 234 7.96 13.27 -6.89
CA THR A 234 9.25 12.60 -6.74
C THR A 234 9.64 12.44 -5.27
N ALA A 235 9.50 13.48 -4.45
CA ALA A 235 9.78 13.41 -3.02
C ALA A 235 8.87 12.41 -2.31
N SER A 236 7.57 12.43 -2.58
CA SER A 236 6.60 11.49 -2.01
C SER A 236 6.92 10.04 -2.40
N PHE A 237 7.26 9.79 -3.66
CA PHE A 237 7.65 8.47 -4.14
C PHE A 237 8.91 7.95 -3.42
N ILE A 238 9.94 8.77 -3.30
CA ILE A 238 11.17 8.38 -2.59
C ILE A 238 10.86 8.09 -1.11
N ALA A 239 10.16 9.02 -0.44
CA ALA A 239 9.92 8.97 0.99
C ALA A 239 8.97 7.85 1.42
N PHE A 240 7.90 7.61 0.65
CA PHE A 240 6.84 6.68 1.03
C PHE A 240 6.85 5.37 0.26
N ILE A 241 7.61 5.23 -0.83
CA ILE A 241 7.76 3.96 -1.55
C ILE A 241 9.18 3.41 -1.43
N LEU A 242 10.19 4.13 -1.94
CA LEU A 242 11.55 3.59 -2.01
C LEU A 242 12.17 3.35 -0.63
N VAL A 243 12.13 4.35 0.25
CA VAL A 243 12.70 4.24 1.60
C VAL A 243 12.03 3.12 2.41
N PRO A 244 10.67 3.02 2.45
CA PRO A 244 10.00 1.91 3.11
C PRO A 244 10.34 0.54 2.53
N VAL A 245 10.40 0.40 1.21
CA VAL A 245 10.76 -0.89 0.57
C VAL A 245 12.17 -1.31 0.97
N VAL A 246 13.16 -0.41 0.91
CA VAL A 246 14.54 -0.70 1.33
C VAL A 246 14.58 -1.10 2.81
N PHE A 247 13.85 -0.38 3.67
CA PHE A 247 13.76 -0.71 5.09
C PHE A 247 13.16 -2.10 5.32
N LEU A 248 12.06 -2.44 4.64
CA LEU A 248 11.42 -3.75 4.75
C LEU A 248 12.38 -4.86 4.34
N VAL A 249 13.09 -4.70 3.21
CA VAL A 249 14.09 -5.68 2.75
C VAL A 249 15.15 -5.93 3.81
N ILE A 250 15.71 -4.87 4.41
CA ILE A 250 16.71 -4.99 5.47
C ILE A 250 16.15 -5.72 6.69
N VAL A 251 14.99 -5.29 7.19
CA VAL A 251 14.37 -5.85 8.39
C VAL A 251 14.02 -7.33 8.21
N TYR A 252 13.36 -7.69 7.10
CA TYR A 252 13.03 -9.08 6.82
C TYR A 252 14.29 -9.94 6.58
N GLY A 253 15.34 -9.37 5.98
CA GLY A 253 16.66 -10.01 5.89
C GLY A 253 17.24 -10.36 7.27
N ILE A 254 17.21 -9.42 8.21
CA ILE A 254 17.68 -9.63 9.59
C ILE A 254 16.82 -10.68 10.32
N ILE A 255 15.50 -10.64 10.15
CA ILE A 255 14.58 -11.62 10.73
C ILE A 255 14.92 -13.03 10.21
N ALA A 256 15.03 -13.19 8.89
CA ALA A 256 15.35 -14.47 8.26
C ALA A 256 16.70 -15.02 8.73
N TRP A 257 17.73 -14.16 8.79
CA TRP A 257 19.05 -14.53 9.29
C TRP A 257 19.01 -14.97 10.76
N THR A 258 18.31 -14.21 11.61
CA THR A 258 18.19 -14.50 13.05
C THR A 258 17.48 -15.82 13.30
N ILE A 259 16.40 -16.10 12.56
CA ILE A 259 15.66 -17.36 12.66
C ILE A 259 16.56 -18.53 12.22
N ARG A 260 17.28 -18.41 11.09
CA ARG A 260 18.21 -19.44 10.62
C ARG A 260 19.30 -19.73 11.66
N LYS A 261 19.92 -18.69 12.23
CA LYS A 261 20.94 -18.82 13.27
C LYS A 261 20.41 -19.53 14.52
N LYS A 262 19.21 -19.18 14.99
CA LYS A 262 18.57 -19.84 16.13
C LYS A 262 18.23 -21.31 15.84
N ASN A 263 17.74 -21.60 14.64
CA ASN A 263 17.43 -22.97 14.22
C ASN A 263 18.69 -23.84 14.19
N ASN A 264 19.79 -23.36 13.61
CA ASN A 264 21.07 -24.08 13.59
C ASN A 264 21.58 -24.38 15.00
N LYS A 265 21.57 -23.38 15.90
CA LYS A 265 21.92 -23.61 17.32
C LYS A 265 21.01 -24.61 18.02
N SER A 266 19.71 -24.62 17.69
CA SER A 266 18.78 -25.61 18.26
C SER A 266 19.07 -27.03 17.76
N LYS A 267 19.39 -27.19 16.47
CA LYS A 267 19.79 -28.48 15.89
C LYS A 267 21.08 -29.01 16.51
N GLU A 268 22.09 -28.15 16.67
CA GLU A 268 23.35 -28.50 17.35
C GLU A 268 23.10 -28.98 18.79
N ARG A 269 22.26 -28.27 19.55
CA ARG A 269 21.90 -28.66 20.93
C ARG A 269 21.13 -29.99 20.97
N LEU A 270 20.21 -30.21 20.03
CA LEU A 270 19.45 -31.47 19.93
C LEU A 270 20.37 -32.64 19.58
N SER A 271 21.27 -32.46 18.61
CA SER A 271 22.27 -33.46 18.24
C SER A 271 23.21 -33.79 19.42
N CYS A 272 23.70 -32.79 20.15
CA CYS A 272 24.53 -33.01 21.33
C CYS A 272 23.79 -33.78 22.45
N ARG A 273 22.52 -33.43 22.72
CA ARG A 273 21.68 -34.15 23.69
C ARG A 273 21.42 -35.60 23.29
N GLN A 274 21.23 -35.87 22.00
CA GLN A 274 21.01 -37.21 21.47
C GLN A 274 22.28 -38.06 21.59
N ASN A 275 23.43 -37.52 21.16
CA ASN A 275 24.73 -38.18 21.31
C ASN A 275 25.05 -38.51 22.78
N HIS A 276 24.72 -37.59 23.70
CA HIS A 276 24.89 -37.84 25.14
C HIS A 276 24.01 -38.99 25.64
N ARG A 277 22.73 -39.03 25.23
CA ARG A 277 21.79 -40.08 25.61
C ARG A 277 22.24 -41.47 25.10
N ASP A 278 22.70 -41.54 23.86
CA ASP A 278 23.22 -42.78 23.25
C ASP A 278 24.48 -43.28 23.97
N HIS A 279 25.33 -42.35 24.41
CA HIS A 279 26.51 -42.70 25.19
C HIS A 279 26.17 -43.28 26.58
N GLN A 280 25.16 -42.72 27.26
CA GLN A 280 24.70 -43.26 28.55
C GLN A 280 24.09 -44.67 28.39
N LEU A 281 23.25 -44.87 27.37
CA LEU A 281 22.65 -46.19 27.09
C LEU A 281 23.72 -47.26 26.81
N ARG A 282 24.78 -46.91 26.07
CA ARG A 282 25.91 -47.83 25.81
C ARG A 282 26.66 -48.24 27.07
N LYS A 283 26.69 -47.42 28.13
CA LYS A 283 27.33 -47.80 29.41
C LYS A 283 26.47 -48.79 30.19
N ILE A 284 25.15 -48.62 30.17
CA ILE A 284 24.21 -49.47 30.91
C ILE A 284 24.21 -50.90 30.33
N VAL A 285 24.23 -51.05 29.01
CA VAL A 285 24.23 -52.37 28.35
C VAL A 285 25.52 -53.19 28.60
N ARG A 286 26.60 -52.55 29.07
CA ARG A 286 27.88 -53.22 29.36
C ARG A 286 28.02 -53.70 30.81
N LEU A 287 27.03 -53.40 31.66
CA LEU A 287 26.93 -53.88 33.05
C LEU A 287 25.96 -55.05 33.11
#